data_AF-A0A967G8Q8-F1
#
_entry.id   AF-A0A967G8Q8-F1
#
_cell.length_a   1.000
_cell.length_b   1.000
_cell.length_c   1.000
_cell.angle_alpha   90.00
_cell.angle_beta   90.00
_cell.angle_gamma   90.00
#
_symmetry.space_group_name_H-M   'P 1'
#
loop_
_entity.id
_entity.type
_entity.pdbx_description
1 polymer ?
#
loop_
_entity_poly.entity_id
_entity_poly.type
_entity_poly.pdbx_seq_one_letter_code
_entity_poly.pdbx_strand_id
1 'polypeptide(L)'
;MAYMDDDQPVKPANILNIVATNQGKRPLTKYYPKAEPLSVKQAKEMMAEGAFVIDTRDSAEFGAGHIPGAINVQLSSGEFEQRVGWMTPDDARFILVTGKDAEAQTAIYKMAFIALESNVSGYLQGGMEAWMSTGEATVIVPQVDVHTLQQRLTQNGLQVLDVRDSEEWDEGHIEQAHFMPYTSLVSQLDIPAQIYKLPFDKEQSIAVTCATGKRSSTAISIMRREGYSKVYNVTGGMEAWKSAGFPMLDGEGNVCNIEKRTNAPALTEKRNKLAKSHFYIDKRRIYMLAWLLEPWPWYVSGPMIGLTVPLLFILTGKSFGISSSLRHIGASCGPRLNLPYLSKDYNWRDHIWNLIFVGGILVGAFIGNFLLSAEPLTFLPESYFSIGGVVVLFVGGILIGFGTRYAGGCTSGHTITGISTLQLSSLVATIFFFVGGLISTWFIMPLFLP
;
A
#
# COMPACT_ATOMS: atom_id res chain seq x y z
N MET A 1 -14.58 -16.73 -15.34
CA MET A 1 -13.21 -16.17 -15.47
C MET A 1 -13.23 -14.67 -15.79
N ALA A 2 -14.12 -14.15 -16.65
CA ALA A 2 -14.18 -12.71 -16.95
C ALA A 2 -14.78 -11.78 -15.85
N TYR A 3 -15.25 -12.31 -14.73
CA TYR A 3 -15.89 -11.51 -13.65
C TYR A 3 -14.94 -11.20 -12.47
N MET A 4 -13.72 -11.76 -12.45
CA MET A 4 -12.76 -11.61 -11.33
C MET A 4 -11.72 -10.51 -11.56
N ASP A 5 -11.53 -10.03 -12.80
CA ASP A 5 -10.56 -8.99 -13.14
C ASP A 5 -11.19 -7.58 -13.21
N ASP A 6 -12.51 -7.47 -13.37
CA ASP A 6 -13.18 -6.19 -13.63
C ASP A 6 -13.24 -5.24 -12.41
N ASP A 7 -12.92 -5.71 -11.20
CA ASP A 7 -13.11 -4.97 -9.94
C ASP A 7 -11.87 -5.01 -9.00
N GLN A 8 -10.69 -5.43 -9.48
CA GLN A 8 -9.48 -5.29 -8.66
C GLN A 8 -9.10 -3.81 -8.50
N PRO A 9 -8.72 -3.36 -7.28
CA PRO A 9 -8.25 -2.00 -7.09
C PRO A 9 -7.01 -1.77 -7.96
N VAL A 10 -6.98 -0.62 -8.62
CA VAL A 10 -5.84 -0.21 -9.44
C VAL A 10 -4.59 -0.21 -8.57
N LYS A 11 -3.49 -0.78 -9.09
CA LYS A 11 -2.21 -0.84 -8.39
C LYS A 11 -1.27 0.21 -8.98
N PRO A 12 -0.52 0.95 -8.15
CA PRO A 12 0.46 1.90 -8.65
C PRO A 12 1.66 1.17 -9.28
N ALA A 13 2.31 1.80 -10.27
CA ALA A 13 3.40 1.17 -11.03
C ALA A 13 4.53 0.63 -10.14
N ASN A 14 4.87 1.36 -9.08
CA ASN A 14 5.94 0.98 -8.15
C ASN A 14 5.70 -0.34 -7.39
N ILE A 15 4.50 -0.94 -7.47
CA ILE A 15 4.27 -2.29 -6.94
C ILE A 15 5.24 -3.32 -7.52
N LEU A 16 5.69 -3.15 -8.77
CA LEU A 16 6.69 -3.99 -9.41
C LEU A 16 8.02 -3.95 -8.65
N ASN A 17 8.41 -2.77 -8.16
CA ASN A 17 9.63 -2.60 -7.37
C ASN A 17 9.49 -3.26 -6.00
N ILE A 18 8.34 -3.07 -5.34
CA ILE A 18 8.03 -3.70 -4.04
C ILE A 18 8.09 -5.23 -4.16
N VAL A 19 7.45 -5.80 -5.19
CA VAL A 19 7.46 -7.24 -5.46
C VAL A 19 8.89 -7.72 -5.73
N ALA A 20 9.66 -7.00 -6.54
CA ALA A 20 11.05 -7.35 -6.84
C ALA A 20 11.94 -7.32 -5.58
N THR A 21 11.76 -6.33 -4.70
CA THR A 21 12.46 -6.25 -3.41
C THR A 21 12.08 -7.40 -2.48
N ASN A 22 10.78 -7.71 -2.34
CA ASN A 22 10.31 -8.82 -1.51
C ASN A 22 10.77 -10.20 -2.02
N GLN A 23 10.95 -10.34 -3.34
CA GLN A 23 11.51 -11.55 -3.96
C GLN A 23 13.04 -11.62 -3.89
N GLY A 24 13.71 -10.61 -3.30
CA GLY A 24 15.17 -10.52 -3.25
C GLY A 24 15.84 -10.26 -4.60
N LYS A 25 15.08 -9.87 -5.63
CA LYS A 25 15.58 -9.49 -6.96
C LYS A 25 16.17 -8.08 -6.96
N ARG A 26 15.66 -7.20 -6.11
CA ARG A 26 16.30 -5.92 -5.77
C ARG A 26 16.94 -6.06 -4.38
N PRO A 27 18.19 -5.62 -4.21
CA PRO A 27 18.84 -5.69 -2.91
C PRO A 27 18.08 -4.81 -1.93
N LEU A 28 17.78 -5.35 -0.74
CA LEU A 28 17.35 -4.53 0.38
C LEU A 28 18.45 -3.50 0.64
N THR A 29 18.09 -2.23 0.70
CA THR A 29 19.01 -1.14 1.02
C THR A 29 19.56 -1.34 2.44
N LYS A 30 20.70 -2.02 2.55
CA LYS A 30 21.44 -2.23 3.82
C LYS A 30 22.00 -0.92 4.38
N TYR A 31 22.18 0.07 3.50
CA TYR A 31 22.71 1.38 3.83
C TYR A 31 21.66 2.45 3.62
N TYR A 32 21.78 3.51 4.40
CA TYR A 32 20.99 4.71 4.25
C TYR A 32 21.13 5.27 2.82
N PRO A 33 20.06 5.25 2.01
CA PRO A 33 20.11 5.82 0.66
C PRO A 33 20.40 7.32 0.80
N LYS A 34 21.51 7.78 0.21
CA LYS A 34 21.95 9.17 0.29
C LYS A 34 21.52 9.92 -0.96
N ALA A 35 20.90 11.08 -0.75
CA ALA A 35 20.62 12.02 -1.81
C ALA A 35 21.93 12.72 -2.19
N GLU A 36 22.39 12.57 -3.42
CA GLU A 36 23.53 13.35 -3.89
C GLU A 36 23.07 14.78 -4.27
N PRO A 37 23.80 15.83 -3.86
CA PRO A 37 23.49 17.19 -4.28
C PRO A 37 23.77 17.36 -5.78
N LEU A 38 22.81 17.93 -6.49
CA LEU A 38 22.88 18.21 -7.92
C LEU A 38 22.92 19.72 -8.14
N SER A 39 23.84 20.17 -8.99
CA SER A 39 23.80 21.53 -9.54
C SER A 39 22.64 21.68 -10.53
N VAL A 40 22.22 22.91 -10.80
CA VAL A 40 21.20 23.22 -11.83
C VAL A 40 21.58 22.61 -13.19
N LYS A 41 22.86 22.65 -13.56
CA LYS A 41 23.36 22.07 -14.81
C LYS A 41 23.13 20.55 -14.85
N GLN A 42 23.52 19.83 -13.80
CA GLN A 42 23.32 18.38 -13.72
C GLN A 42 21.84 18.01 -13.71
N ALA A 43 21.02 18.75 -12.96
CA ALA A 43 19.58 18.53 -12.95
C ALA A 43 18.98 18.68 -14.36
N LYS A 44 19.38 19.70 -15.12
CA LYS A 44 18.93 19.89 -16.52
C LYS A 44 19.39 18.77 -17.45
N GLU A 45 20.63 18.31 -17.33
CA GLU A 45 21.14 17.18 -18.12
C GLU A 45 20.31 15.93 -17.85
N MET A 46 20.03 15.63 -16.58
CA MET A 46 19.19 14.50 -16.19
C MET A 46 17.72 14.66 -16.64
N MET A 47 17.16 15.87 -16.58
CA MET A 47 15.82 16.14 -17.11
C MET A 47 15.75 15.89 -18.62
N ALA A 48 16.79 16.25 -19.37
CA ALA A 48 16.87 15.98 -20.81
C ALA A 48 16.97 14.47 -21.11
N GLU A 49 17.53 13.68 -20.19
CA GLU A 49 17.52 12.20 -20.23
C GLU A 49 16.18 11.57 -19.80
N GLY A 50 15.18 12.38 -19.43
CA GLY A 50 13.85 11.90 -19.03
C GLY A 50 13.65 11.74 -17.52
N ALA A 51 14.54 12.27 -16.68
CA ALA A 51 14.32 12.27 -15.23
C ALA A 51 13.11 13.13 -14.83
N PHE A 52 12.33 12.63 -13.88
CA PHE A 52 11.19 13.30 -13.30
C PHE A 52 11.63 14.20 -12.15
N VAL A 53 11.20 15.46 -12.18
CA VAL A 53 11.39 16.39 -11.06
C VAL A 53 10.22 16.22 -10.10
N ILE A 54 10.52 15.82 -8.86
CA ILE A 54 9.55 15.73 -7.76
C ILE A 54 9.76 16.93 -6.86
N ASP A 55 8.86 17.91 -6.94
CA ASP A 55 8.88 19.10 -6.09
C ASP A 55 8.09 18.82 -4.82
N THR A 56 8.79 18.79 -3.69
CA THR A 56 8.26 18.37 -2.40
C THR A 56 7.77 19.53 -1.53
N ARG A 57 7.90 20.77 -2.03
CA ARG A 57 7.45 21.99 -1.35
C ARG A 57 5.94 22.08 -1.28
N ASP A 58 5.42 22.94 -0.41
CA ASP A 58 3.98 23.13 -0.25
C ASP A 58 3.35 23.71 -1.54
N SER A 59 2.05 23.46 -1.77
CA SER A 59 1.36 23.84 -3.01
C SER A 59 1.41 25.34 -3.30
N ALA A 60 1.48 26.17 -2.27
CA ALA A 60 1.61 27.62 -2.41
C ALA A 60 3.00 28.01 -2.94
N GLU A 61 4.07 27.41 -2.43
CA GLU A 61 5.44 27.65 -2.89
C GLU A 61 5.66 27.11 -4.31
N PHE A 62 5.11 25.91 -4.60
CA PHE A 62 5.10 25.36 -5.94
C PHE A 62 4.32 26.27 -6.91
N GLY A 63 3.16 26.75 -6.50
CA GLY A 63 2.32 27.64 -7.31
C GLY A 63 2.94 29.01 -7.58
N ALA A 64 3.72 29.54 -6.64
CA ALA A 64 4.45 30.80 -6.81
C ALA A 64 5.59 30.71 -7.83
N GLY A 65 6.15 29.51 -8.05
CA GLY A 65 7.19 29.26 -9.04
C GLY A 65 7.81 27.87 -8.88
N HIS A 66 7.82 27.09 -9.96
CA HIS A 66 8.44 25.75 -10.01
C HIS A 66 9.12 25.49 -11.35
N ILE A 67 9.93 24.41 -11.38
CA ILE A 67 10.60 23.93 -12.59
C ILE A 67 9.56 23.40 -13.60
N PRO A 68 9.60 23.80 -14.88
CA PRO A 68 8.70 23.29 -15.90
C PRO A 68 8.67 21.75 -15.94
N GLY A 69 7.47 21.16 -15.88
CA GLY A 69 7.26 19.70 -15.93
C GLY A 69 7.45 18.96 -14.60
N ALA A 70 7.80 19.68 -13.52
CA ALA A 70 7.88 19.09 -12.18
C ALA A 70 6.51 18.64 -11.67
N ILE A 71 6.50 17.53 -10.92
CA ILE A 71 5.33 16.97 -10.25
C ILE A 71 5.36 17.41 -8.79
N ASN A 72 4.29 18.06 -8.31
CA ASN A 72 4.23 18.49 -6.93
C ASN A 72 3.69 17.38 -6.02
N VAL A 73 4.50 16.90 -5.09
CA VAL A 73 4.10 15.96 -4.04
C VAL A 73 4.66 16.43 -2.71
N GLN A 74 3.84 17.18 -1.96
CA GLN A 74 4.25 17.80 -0.69
C GLN A 74 4.78 16.78 0.32
N LEU A 75 5.99 17.00 0.83
CA LEU A 75 6.62 16.16 1.85
C LEU A 75 5.85 16.16 3.17
N SER A 76 5.17 17.27 3.46
CA SER A 76 4.33 17.49 4.65
C SER A 76 3.03 16.66 4.65
N SER A 77 2.72 15.98 3.55
CA SER A 77 1.51 15.14 3.45
C SER A 77 1.74 13.75 4.05
N GLY A 78 0.71 13.23 4.72
CA GLY A 78 0.65 11.81 5.11
C GLY A 78 0.60 10.83 3.93
N GLU A 79 0.35 11.34 2.71
CA GLU A 79 0.24 10.57 1.48
C GLU A 79 1.40 10.87 0.52
N PHE A 80 2.55 11.33 1.01
CA PHE A 80 3.69 11.65 0.16
C PHE A 80 4.15 10.42 -0.64
N GLU A 81 4.40 9.32 0.06
CA GLU A 81 4.88 8.06 -0.48
C GLU A 81 3.94 7.55 -1.59
N GLN A 82 2.67 7.35 -1.23
CA GLN A 82 1.69 6.80 -2.16
C GLN A 82 1.56 7.66 -3.42
N ARG A 83 1.50 8.99 -3.27
CA ARG A 83 1.36 9.88 -4.42
C ARG A 83 2.57 9.85 -5.35
N VAL A 84 3.80 9.74 -4.83
CA VAL A 84 4.96 9.56 -5.73
C VAL A 84 4.80 8.27 -6.54
N GLY A 85 4.47 7.15 -5.87
CA GLY A 85 4.26 5.86 -6.54
C GLY A 85 3.14 5.89 -7.60
N TRP A 86 2.05 6.61 -7.33
CA TRP A 86 0.97 6.79 -8.30
C TRP A 86 1.34 7.71 -9.45
N MET A 87 2.15 8.75 -9.27
CA MET A 87 2.33 9.76 -10.31
C MET A 87 3.45 9.44 -11.31
N THR A 88 4.17 8.33 -11.13
CA THR A 88 5.37 8.01 -11.92
C THR A 88 5.46 6.54 -12.29
N PRO A 89 6.06 6.20 -13.45
CA PRO A 89 6.44 4.83 -13.78
C PRO A 89 7.35 4.18 -12.72
N ASP A 90 7.44 2.85 -12.73
CA ASP A 90 8.26 2.07 -11.79
C ASP A 90 9.78 2.26 -11.99
N ASP A 91 10.20 2.53 -13.22
CA ASP A 91 11.59 2.77 -13.62
C ASP A 91 11.97 4.26 -13.63
N ALA A 92 11.07 5.15 -13.24
CA ALA A 92 11.27 6.59 -13.30
C ALA A 92 12.47 7.03 -12.47
N ARG A 93 13.39 7.81 -13.05
CA ARG A 93 14.49 8.47 -12.33
C ARG A 93 14.02 9.78 -11.70
N PHE A 94 14.35 10.02 -10.43
CA PHE A 94 13.87 11.20 -9.71
C PHE A 94 14.97 12.22 -9.43
N ILE A 95 14.63 13.50 -9.61
CA ILE A 95 15.35 14.66 -9.08
C ILE A 95 14.43 15.30 -8.04
N LEU A 96 14.89 15.42 -6.80
CA LEU A 96 14.10 16.05 -5.74
C LEU A 96 14.35 17.56 -5.71
N VAL A 97 13.28 18.34 -5.58
CA VAL A 97 13.35 19.76 -5.25
C VAL A 97 12.66 19.94 -3.91
N THR A 98 13.41 20.29 -2.88
CA THR A 98 12.90 20.42 -1.51
C THR A 98 12.90 21.87 -1.05
N GLY A 99 12.18 22.18 0.03
CA GLY A 99 12.21 23.52 0.63
C GLY A 99 13.57 23.81 1.26
N LYS A 100 14.20 22.78 1.85
CA LYS A 100 15.57 22.81 2.35
C LYS A 100 16.33 21.57 1.92
N ASP A 101 17.61 21.71 1.61
CA ASP A 101 18.48 20.59 1.22
C ASP A 101 18.45 19.43 2.23
N ALA A 102 18.36 19.73 3.53
CA ALA A 102 18.29 18.72 4.59
C ALA A 102 17.02 17.84 4.52
N GLU A 103 15.93 18.32 3.91
CA GLU A 103 14.68 17.57 3.76
C GLU A 103 14.76 16.50 2.67
N ALA A 104 15.73 16.60 1.74
CA ALA A 104 15.92 15.60 0.68
C ALA A 104 16.13 14.20 1.26
N GLN A 105 16.90 14.11 2.35
CA GLN A 105 17.13 12.84 3.02
C GLN A 105 15.83 12.24 3.57
N THR A 106 14.96 13.06 4.16
CA THR A 106 13.62 12.64 4.64
C THR A 106 12.73 12.15 3.50
N ALA A 107 12.74 12.85 2.36
CA ALA A 107 11.99 12.42 1.17
C ALA A 107 12.45 11.05 0.68
N ILE A 108 13.77 10.81 0.58
CA ILE A 108 14.31 9.51 0.19
C ILE A 108 13.91 8.41 1.18
N TYR A 109 13.98 8.68 2.50
CA TYR A 109 13.53 7.72 3.51
C TYR A 109 12.08 7.31 3.32
N LYS A 110 11.21 8.28 3.07
CA LYS A 110 9.80 8.02 2.80
C LYS A 110 9.63 7.18 1.52
N MET A 111 10.40 7.49 0.47
CA MET A 111 10.39 6.72 -0.79
C MET A 111 10.94 5.29 -0.63
N ALA A 112 11.78 5.02 0.37
CA ALA A 112 12.26 3.67 0.65
C ALA A 112 11.14 2.70 1.09
N PHE A 113 10.11 3.19 1.78
CA PHE A 113 8.95 2.38 2.19
C PHE A 113 8.15 1.82 1.00
N ILE A 114 8.33 2.39 -0.18
CA ILE A 114 7.63 2.04 -1.41
C ILE A 114 8.58 1.58 -2.52
N ALA A 115 9.82 1.21 -2.16
CA ALA A 115 10.86 0.73 -3.06
C ALA A 115 11.20 1.67 -4.23
N LEU A 116 11.22 2.99 -3.95
CA LEU A 116 11.58 4.04 -4.91
C LEU A 116 12.87 4.79 -4.53
N GLU A 117 13.54 4.43 -3.44
CA GLU A 117 14.77 5.08 -3.00
C GLU A 117 15.92 4.93 -4.00
N SER A 118 16.03 3.76 -4.66
CA SER A 118 17.05 3.52 -5.68
C SER A 118 16.87 4.35 -6.95
N ASN A 119 15.66 4.87 -7.15
CA ASN A 119 15.30 5.65 -8.32
C ASN A 119 15.68 7.13 -8.14
N VAL A 120 15.99 7.57 -6.91
CA VAL A 120 16.37 8.95 -6.62
C VAL A 120 17.81 9.17 -7.06
N SER A 121 17.98 9.99 -8.10
CA SER A 121 19.27 10.35 -8.65
C SER A 121 20.00 11.43 -7.84
N GLY A 122 19.24 12.25 -7.10
CA GLY A 122 19.77 13.31 -6.25
C GLY A 122 18.73 14.38 -5.96
N TYR A 123 19.15 15.47 -5.32
CA TYR A 123 18.31 16.64 -5.06
C TYR A 123 18.96 17.90 -5.60
N LEU A 124 18.15 18.88 -6.00
CA LEU A 124 18.65 20.16 -6.46
C LEU A 124 19.23 20.96 -5.28
N GLN A 125 20.54 21.12 -5.27
CA GLN A 125 21.25 21.86 -4.23
C GLN A 125 20.84 23.34 -4.25
N GLY A 126 20.40 23.88 -3.11
CA GLY A 126 19.85 25.23 -3.01
C GLY A 126 18.46 25.40 -3.62
N GLY A 127 17.79 24.28 -3.99
CA GLY A 127 16.40 24.24 -4.41
C GLY A 127 16.04 25.24 -5.52
N MET A 128 14.84 25.84 -5.41
CA MET A 128 14.35 26.79 -6.39
C MET A 128 15.12 28.11 -6.41
N GLU A 129 15.75 28.52 -5.31
CA GLU A 129 16.56 29.73 -5.29
C GLU A 129 17.76 29.58 -6.23
N ALA A 130 18.45 28.44 -6.15
CA ALA A 130 19.53 28.11 -7.08
C ALA A 130 19.04 28.09 -8.53
N TRP A 131 17.90 27.44 -8.82
CA TRP A 131 17.29 27.41 -10.16
C TRP A 131 17.04 28.83 -10.70
N MET A 132 16.36 29.66 -9.92
CA MET A 132 16.03 31.04 -10.32
C MET A 132 17.27 31.92 -10.48
N SER A 133 18.31 31.71 -9.66
CA SER A 133 19.56 32.49 -9.72
C SER A 133 20.29 32.33 -11.06
N THR A 134 20.07 31.22 -11.76
CA THR A 134 20.65 30.93 -13.07
C THR A 134 19.83 31.49 -14.25
N GLY A 135 18.70 32.15 -13.98
CA GLY A 135 17.84 32.72 -15.02
C GLY A 135 17.00 31.71 -15.80
N GLU A 136 16.88 30.48 -15.28
CA GLU A 136 16.11 29.40 -15.90
C GLU A 136 14.61 29.67 -15.81
N ALA A 137 13.87 29.13 -16.79
CA ALA A 137 12.43 29.31 -16.86
C ALA A 137 11.73 28.71 -15.63
N THR A 138 10.69 29.38 -15.16
CA THR A 138 9.79 28.90 -14.12
C THR A 138 8.35 28.94 -14.59
N VAL A 139 7.53 28.15 -13.92
CA VAL A 139 6.11 28.04 -14.17
C VAL A 139 5.35 28.41 -12.91
N ILE A 140 4.23 29.12 -13.07
CA ILE A 140 3.36 29.53 -11.96
C ILE A 140 1.99 28.86 -12.09
N VAL A 141 1.42 28.46 -10.95
CA VAL A 141 0.04 27.98 -10.83
C VAL A 141 -0.70 28.94 -9.91
N PRO A 142 -1.60 29.79 -10.46
CA PRO A 142 -2.40 30.68 -9.65
C PRO A 142 -3.22 29.90 -8.61
N GLN A 143 -3.28 30.44 -7.40
CA GLN A 143 -4.17 29.94 -6.35
C GLN A 143 -5.50 30.71 -6.40
N VAL A 144 -6.60 30.03 -6.11
CA VAL A 144 -7.93 30.65 -6.01
C VAL A 144 -8.57 30.24 -4.68
N ASP A 145 -9.04 31.20 -3.90
CA ASP A 145 -9.78 30.92 -2.67
C ASP A 145 -11.24 30.57 -2.99
N VAL A 146 -11.93 29.95 -2.02
CA VAL A 146 -13.30 29.46 -2.20
C VAL A 146 -14.33 30.56 -2.46
N HIS A 147 -14.13 31.79 -1.95
CA HIS A 147 -15.04 32.91 -2.19
C HIS A 147 -14.89 33.43 -3.63
N THR A 148 -13.64 33.60 -4.09
CA THR A 148 -13.36 33.95 -5.49
C THR A 148 -13.85 32.87 -6.45
N LEU A 149 -13.68 31.59 -6.10
CA LEU A 149 -14.23 30.47 -6.87
C LEU A 149 -15.75 30.56 -6.98
N GLN A 150 -16.46 30.74 -5.85
CA GLN A 150 -17.92 30.87 -5.83
C GLN A 150 -18.40 32.05 -6.69
N GLN A 151 -17.72 33.20 -6.62
CA GLN A 151 -18.05 34.36 -7.43
C GLN A 151 -17.87 34.07 -8.93
N ARG A 152 -16.76 33.44 -9.32
CA ARG A 152 -16.45 33.13 -10.73
C ARG A 152 -17.35 32.04 -11.33
N LEU A 153 -17.83 31.11 -10.50
CA LEU A 153 -18.83 30.12 -10.89
C LEU A 153 -20.15 30.81 -11.30
N THR A 154 -20.59 31.83 -10.55
CA THR A 154 -21.82 32.56 -10.88
C THR A 154 -21.73 33.43 -12.14
N GLN A 155 -20.51 33.75 -12.58
CA GLN A 155 -20.23 34.61 -13.74
C GLN A 155 -19.88 33.82 -15.02
N ASN A 156 -20.03 32.47 -15.02
CA ASN A 156 -19.80 31.56 -16.15
C ASN A 156 -18.39 31.61 -16.78
N GLY A 157 -17.33 31.62 -15.95
CA GLY A 157 -15.95 31.72 -16.46
C GLY A 157 -14.98 30.59 -16.09
N LEU A 158 -15.30 29.77 -15.09
CA LEU A 158 -14.34 28.82 -14.50
C LEU A 158 -14.96 27.44 -14.42
N GLN A 159 -14.35 26.46 -15.10
CA GLN A 159 -14.70 25.05 -14.94
C GLN A 159 -14.12 24.53 -13.62
N VAL A 160 -14.76 23.53 -13.01
CA VAL A 160 -14.26 22.93 -11.77
C VAL A 160 -13.99 21.45 -11.97
N LEU A 161 -12.83 21.00 -11.52
CA LEU A 161 -12.42 19.61 -11.49
C LEU A 161 -12.17 19.19 -10.03
N ASP A 162 -12.92 18.20 -9.55
CA ASP A 162 -12.68 17.55 -8.27
C ASP A 162 -11.87 16.27 -8.49
N VAL A 163 -10.71 16.19 -7.83
CA VAL A 163 -9.75 15.10 -7.99
C VAL A 163 -9.63 14.19 -6.77
N ARG A 164 -10.60 14.27 -5.85
CA ARG A 164 -10.75 13.34 -4.72
C ARG A 164 -11.15 11.95 -5.17
N ASP A 165 -11.24 11.03 -4.22
CA ASP A 165 -11.77 9.69 -4.45
C ASP A 165 -13.31 9.70 -4.46
N SER A 166 -13.91 8.63 -4.96
CA SER A 166 -15.37 8.55 -5.18
C SER A 166 -16.17 8.70 -3.90
N GLU A 167 -15.67 8.16 -2.79
CA GLU A 167 -16.32 8.22 -1.50
C GLU A 167 -16.46 9.67 -1.02
N GLU A 168 -15.39 10.47 -1.15
CA GLU A 168 -15.40 11.88 -0.78
C GLU A 168 -16.27 12.74 -1.72
N TRP A 169 -16.35 12.35 -3.00
CA TRP A 169 -17.25 12.98 -3.97
C TRP A 169 -18.71 12.73 -3.61
N ASP A 170 -19.05 11.47 -3.32
CA ASP A 170 -20.42 11.04 -2.99
C ASP A 170 -20.92 11.66 -1.68
N GLU A 171 -20.03 11.95 -0.72
CA GLU A 171 -20.37 12.68 0.51
C GLU A 171 -20.76 14.15 0.29
N GLY A 172 -20.22 14.79 -0.75
CA GLY A 172 -20.46 16.19 -1.01
C GLY A 172 -19.45 16.83 -1.96
N HIS A 173 -19.93 17.45 -3.02
CA HIS A 173 -19.13 18.16 -4.02
C HIS A 173 -19.80 19.43 -4.54
N ILE A 174 -19.06 20.26 -5.28
CA ILE A 174 -19.58 21.47 -5.93
C ILE A 174 -20.47 21.04 -7.10
N GLU A 175 -21.71 21.55 -7.19
CA GLU A 175 -22.71 21.16 -8.21
C GLU A 175 -22.19 21.19 -9.66
N GLN A 176 -21.34 22.16 -10.00
CA GLN A 176 -20.80 22.34 -11.36
C GLN A 176 -19.44 21.65 -11.57
N ALA A 177 -18.94 20.92 -10.57
CA ALA A 177 -17.67 20.21 -10.69
C ALA A 177 -17.81 18.98 -11.58
N HIS A 178 -16.72 18.66 -12.26
CA HIS A 178 -16.52 17.35 -12.88
C HIS A 178 -15.64 16.51 -11.98
N PHE A 179 -15.93 15.22 -11.90
CA PHE A 179 -15.20 14.28 -11.07
C PHE A 179 -14.18 13.49 -11.89
N MET A 180 -12.91 13.50 -11.46
CA MET A 180 -11.89 12.57 -11.95
C MET A 180 -10.79 12.43 -10.90
N PRO A 181 -10.70 11.31 -10.18
CA PRO A 181 -9.64 11.08 -9.20
C PRO A 181 -8.26 11.32 -9.80
N TYR A 182 -7.36 11.96 -9.04
CA TYR A 182 -6.04 12.33 -9.57
C TYR A 182 -5.23 11.11 -10.06
N THR A 183 -5.46 9.93 -9.49
CA THR A 183 -4.86 8.65 -9.91
C THR A 183 -5.26 8.25 -11.34
N SER A 184 -6.42 8.68 -11.81
CA SER A 184 -6.89 8.42 -13.18
C SER A 184 -6.26 9.35 -14.22
N LEU A 185 -5.51 10.38 -13.81
CA LEU A 185 -4.87 11.33 -14.74
C LEU A 185 -3.60 10.78 -15.39
N VAL A 186 -3.06 9.69 -14.86
CA VAL A 186 -1.80 9.07 -15.29
C VAL A 186 -2.01 7.60 -15.60
N SER A 187 -1.19 7.05 -16.49
CA SER A 187 -1.23 5.61 -16.77
C SER A 187 -0.56 4.85 -15.63
N GLN A 188 -1.16 3.73 -15.20
CA GLN A 188 -0.62 2.82 -14.19
C GLN A 188 -0.53 1.42 -14.75
N LEU A 189 0.68 0.88 -14.88
CA LEU A 189 0.89 -0.45 -15.45
C LEU A 189 0.12 -0.57 -16.79
N ASP A 190 -0.84 -1.50 -16.86
CA ASP A 190 -1.68 -1.76 -18.04
C ASP A 190 -2.93 -0.85 -18.13
N ILE A 191 -3.14 0.05 -17.18
CA ILE A 191 -4.30 0.95 -17.13
C ILE A 191 -3.92 2.30 -17.74
N PRO A 192 -4.52 2.69 -18.89
CA PRO A 192 -4.20 3.95 -19.54
C PRO A 192 -4.76 5.16 -18.78
N ALA A 193 -4.03 6.27 -18.81
CA ALA A 193 -4.48 7.57 -18.30
C ALA A 193 -5.84 7.95 -18.91
N GLN A 194 -6.77 8.42 -18.09
CA GLN A 194 -8.12 8.80 -18.50
C GLN A 194 -8.29 10.32 -18.70
N ILE A 195 -7.21 11.09 -18.59
CA ILE A 195 -7.21 12.56 -18.72
C ILE A 195 -7.82 13.06 -20.04
N TYR A 196 -7.76 12.25 -21.11
CA TYR A 196 -8.40 12.55 -22.40
C TYR A 196 -9.94 12.55 -22.36
N LYS A 197 -10.55 11.99 -21.30
CA LYS A 197 -12.00 11.96 -21.09
C LYS A 197 -12.53 13.21 -20.39
N LEU A 198 -11.66 14.11 -19.93
CA LEU A 198 -12.09 15.37 -19.33
C LEU A 198 -12.89 16.19 -20.36
N PRO A 199 -14.03 16.77 -20.00
CA PRO A 199 -14.87 17.54 -20.92
C PRO A 199 -14.36 18.98 -21.12
N PHE A 200 -13.07 19.22 -20.86
CA PHE A 200 -12.47 20.56 -20.89
C PHE A 200 -11.49 20.68 -22.04
N ASP A 201 -11.53 21.83 -22.74
CA ASP A 201 -10.45 22.18 -23.65
C ASP A 201 -9.21 22.61 -22.85
N LYS A 202 -8.02 22.34 -23.38
CA LYS A 202 -6.74 22.68 -22.72
C LYS A 202 -6.54 24.18 -22.45
N GLU A 203 -7.28 25.03 -23.17
CA GLU A 203 -7.25 26.50 -23.08
C GLU A 203 -8.34 27.09 -22.17
N GLN A 204 -9.27 26.26 -21.66
CA GLN A 204 -10.28 26.69 -20.70
C GLN A 204 -9.66 26.93 -19.33
N SER A 205 -10.24 27.88 -18.58
CA SER A 205 -9.86 28.13 -17.20
C SER A 205 -10.48 27.07 -16.29
N ILE A 206 -9.65 26.27 -15.62
CA ILE A 206 -10.07 25.13 -14.79
C ILE A 206 -9.56 25.31 -13.36
N ALA A 207 -10.47 25.42 -12.39
CA ALA A 207 -10.15 25.31 -10.98
C ALA A 207 -10.14 23.84 -10.56
N VAL A 208 -9.02 23.38 -10.01
CA VAL A 208 -8.86 22.01 -9.54
C VAL A 208 -8.91 22.01 -8.02
N THR A 209 -9.81 21.21 -7.45
CA THR A 209 -10.05 21.10 -6.01
C THR A 209 -9.82 19.67 -5.52
N CYS A 210 -9.48 19.55 -4.24
CA CYS A 210 -9.55 18.29 -3.52
C CYS A 210 -10.02 18.55 -2.08
N ALA A 211 -9.68 17.72 -1.08
CA ALA A 211 -10.07 18.01 0.31
C ALA A 211 -9.45 19.33 0.82
N THR A 212 -8.12 19.47 0.73
CA THR A 212 -7.36 20.56 1.36
C THR A 212 -6.48 21.37 0.40
N GLY A 213 -6.40 20.98 -0.88
CA GLY A 213 -5.56 21.64 -1.89
C GLY A 213 -4.24 20.91 -2.23
N LYS A 214 -3.90 19.81 -1.52
CA LYS A 214 -2.65 19.06 -1.74
C LYS A 214 -2.70 18.15 -2.96
N ARG A 215 -3.75 17.33 -3.09
CA ARG A 215 -3.97 16.42 -4.23
C ARG A 215 -4.27 17.17 -5.53
N SER A 216 -4.98 18.29 -5.46
CA SER A 216 -5.22 19.17 -6.61
C SER A 216 -3.95 19.80 -7.15
N SER A 217 -2.98 20.16 -6.29
CA SER A 217 -1.66 20.63 -6.74
C SER A 217 -0.89 19.53 -7.51
N THR A 218 -0.94 18.28 -7.02
CA THR A 218 -0.40 17.12 -7.73
C THR A 218 -1.09 16.92 -9.08
N ALA A 219 -2.42 16.91 -9.12
CA ALA A 219 -3.19 16.77 -10.36
C ALA A 219 -2.88 17.88 -11.37
N ILE A 220 -2.77 19.14 -10.91
CA ILE A 220 -2.41 20.28 -11.74
C ILE A 220 -1.05 20.07 -12.39
N SER A 221 -0.05 19.58 -11.64
CA SER A 221 1.27 19.33 -12.20
C SER A 221 1.25 18.32 -13.36
N ILE A 222 0.37 17.32 -13.31
CA ILE A 222 0.11 16.38 -14.41
C ILE A 222 -0.65 17.06 -15.57
N MET A 223 -1.74 17.77 -15.27
CA MET A 223 -2.51 18.49 -16.29
C MET A 223 -1.63 19.46 -17.09
N ARG A 224 -0.70 20.15 -16.44
CA ARG A 224 0.24 21.05 -17.14
C ARG A 224 1.16 20.31 -18.10
N ARG A 225 1.64 19.12 -17.74
CA ARG A 225 2.44 18.27 -18.64
C ARG A 225 1.63 17.82 -19.85
N GLU A 226 0.34 17.59 -19.66
CA GLU A 226 -0.61 17.30 -20.74
C GLU A 226 -1.08 18.54 -21.52
N GLY A 227 -0.53 19.72 -21.22
CA GLY A 227 -0.75 20.95 -21.98
C GLY A 227 -1.93 21.81 -21.53
N TYR A 228 -2.55 21.52 -20.38
CA TYR A 228 -3.54 22.43 -19.79
C TYR A 228 -2.83 23.67 -19.25
N SER A 229 -3.13 24.84 -19.83
CA SER A 229 -2.37 26.06 -19.61
C SER A 229 -2.97 26.96 -18.51
N LYS A 230 -4.29 26.94 -18.33
CA LYS A 230 -5.05 27.82 -17.42
C LYS A 230 -5.68 27.05 -16.26
N VAL A 231 -4.84 26.45 -15.43
CA VAL A 231 -5.25 25.68 -14.25
C VAL A 231 -5.00 26.46 -12.97
N TYR A 232 -5.96 26.40 -12.05
CA TYR A 232 -5.96 27.13 -10.78
C TYR A 232 -6.10 26.14 -9.62
N ASN A 233 -5.26 26.23 -8.60
CA ASN A 233 -5.40 25.38 -7.42
C ASN A 233 -6.36 26.02 -6.41
N VAL A 234 -7.37 25.28 -5.97
CA VAL A 234 -8.33 25.78 -4.96
C VAL A 234 -7.72 25.69 -3.57
N THR A 235 -7.42 26.84 -2.97
CA THR A 235 -6.81 26.93 -1.64
C THR A 235 -7.79 26.46 -0.57
N GLY A 236 -7.36 25.51 0.26
CA GLY A 236 -8.19 24.93 1.32
C GLY A 236 -9.24 23.92 0.83
N GLY A 237 -9.36 23.73 -0.48
CA GLY A 237 -10.21 22.71 -1.11
C GLY A 237 -11.67 22.70 -0.64
N MET A 238 -12.25 21.50 -0.62
CA MET A 238 -13.63 21.25 -0.22
C MET A 238 -13.87 21.44 1.28
N GLU A 239 -12.85 21.30 2.13
CA GLU A 239 -12.97 21.62 3.56
C GLU A 239 -13.24 23.12 3.77
N ALA A 240 -12.52 23.99 3.05
CA ALA A 240 -12.76 25.43 3.07
C ALA A 240 -14.12 25.78 2.44
N TRP A 241 -14.50 25.09 1.35
CA TRP A 241 -15.80 25.30 0.69
C TRP A 241 -16.97 24.98 1.64
N LYS A 242 -16.89 23.84 2.32
CA LYS A 242 -17.86 23.41 3.33
C LYS A 242 -17.88 24.38 4.52
N SER A 243 -16.72 24.79 5.00
CA SER A 243 -16.60 25.74 6.13
C SER A 243 -17.17 27.12 5.80
N ALA A 244 -17.11 27.54 4.54
CA ALA A 244 -17.73 28.78 4.06
C ALA A 244 -19.27 28.68 3.92
N GLY A 245 -19.86 27.51 4.13
CA GLY A 245 -21.30 27.29 4.03
C GLY A 245 -21.83 27.33 2.60
N PHE A 246 -20.98 27.10 1.60
CA PHE A 246 -21.39 27.08 0.20
C PHE A 246 -22.18 25.80 -0.14
N PRO A 247 -23.06 25.86 -1.16
CA PRO A 247 -23.88 24.71 -1.54
C PRO A 247 -23.01 23.55 -2.04
N MET A 248 -23.43 22.34 -1.71
CA MET A 248 -22.82 21.08 -2.15
C MET A 248 -23.93 20.08 -2.48
N LEU A 249 -23.65 19.17 -3.41
CA LEU A 249 -24.51 18.04 -3.75
C LEU A 249 -23.85 16.72 -3.33
N ASP A 250 -24.64 15.74 -2.91
CA ASP A 250 -24.18 14.36 -2.69
C ASP A 250 -24.15 13.60 -4.03
N GLY A 251 -23.69 12.34 -4.00
CA GLY A 251 -23.63 11.47 -5.19
C GLY A 251 -24.99 11.22 -5.88
N GLU A 252 -26.12 11.50 -5.20
CA GLU A 252 -27.47 11.40 -5.76
C GLU A 252 -27.99 12.74 -6.32
N GLY A 253 -27.23 13.82 -6.13
CA GLY A 253 -27.60 15.18 -6.52
C GLY A 253 -28.49 15.90 -5.50
N ASN A 254 -28.60 15.39 -4.26
CA ASN A 254 -29.32 16.07 -3.19
C ASN A 254 -28.41 17.11 -2.51
N VAL A 255 -29.00 18.21 -2.05
CA VAL A 255 -28.25 19.28 -1.38
C VAL A 255 -27.81 18.83 0.02
N CYS A 256 -26.49 18.73 0.26
CA CYS A 256 -25.93 18.31 1.56
C CYS A 256 -26.13 19.35 2.68
N ASN A 257 -26.31 20.62 2.31
CA ASN A 257 -26.36 21.77 3.23
C ASN A 257 -27.75 22.41 3.29
N ILE A 258 -28.70 21.80 4.00
CA ILE A 258 -29.89 22.52 4.47
C ILE A 258 -30.10 22.26 5.96
N GLU A 259 -29.30 22.91 6.80
CA GLU A 259 -29.78 23.28 8.14
C GLU A 259 -29.95 24.81 8.23
N LYS A 260 -31.24 25.20 8.29
CA LYS A 260 -31.82 26.50 8.66
C LYS A 260 -31.73 27.67 7.65
N ARG A 261 -32.57 27.58 6.61
CA ARG A 261 -33.53 28.67 6.30
C ARG A 261 -34.93 28.10 6.23
N THR A 262 -35.70 28.29 7.29
CA THR A 262 -37.15 28.05 7.29
C THR A 262 -37.83 29.04 6.32
N ASN A 263 -38.76 28.48 5.53
CA ASN A 263 -39.78 29.12 4.68
C ASN A 263 -39.44 29.30 3.18
N ALA A 264 -39.58 28.21 2.41
CA ALA A 264 -40.15 28.27 1.05
C ALA A 264 -40.82 26.91 0.69
N PRO A 265 -41.98 26.90 0.02
CA PRO A 265 -42.83 25.71 -0.10
C PRO A 265 -42.43 24.78 -1.26
N ALA A 266 -42.84 23.53 -1.10
CA ALA A 266 -42.58 22.36 -1.92
C ALA A 266 -42.82 22.56 -3.43
N LEU A 267 -41.76 22.34 -4.21
CA LEU A 267 -41.84 21.86 -5.58
C LEU A 267 -40.80 20.75 -5.70
N THR A 268 -41.24 19.53 -5.98
CA THR A 268 -40.65 18.57 -6.95
C THR A 268 -41.01 17.13 -6.55
N GLU A 269 -42.28 16.73 -6.72
CA GLU A 269 -42.70 15.31 -6.60
C GLU A 269 -42.89 14.64 -7.99
N LYS A 270 -42.34 15.23 -9.07
CA LYS A 270 -42.64 14.76 -10.44
C LYS A 270 -41.47 14.19 -11.24
N ARG A 271 -40.24 14.12 -10.70
CA ARG A 271 -39.07 13.54 -11.40
C ARG A 271 -38.72 12.09 -11.04
N ASN A 272 -39.32 11.51 -9.98
CA ASN A 272 -38.93 10.19 -9.45
C ASN A 272 -39.65 8.97 -10.05
N LYS A 273 -40.23 9.08 -11.26
CA LYS A 273 -40.92 7.95 -11.91
C LYS A 273 -40.21 7.30 -13.11
N LEU A 274 -39.03 7.78 -13.51
CA LEU A 274 -38.31 7.23 -14.68
C LEU A 274 -37.01 6.45 -14.35
N ALA A 275 -36.55 6.41 -13.10
CA ALA A 275 -35.26 5.81 -12.73
C ALA A 275 -35.36 4.42 -12.04
N LYS A 276 -36.50 3.73 -12.12
CA LYS A 276 -36.73 2.43 -11.45
C LYS A 276 -36.80 1.24 -12.41
N SER A 277 -35.80 1.09 -13.29
CA SER A 277 -35.69 -0.13 -14.11
C SER A 277 -34.26 -0.53 -14.48
N HIS A 278 -33.31 -0.42 -13.55
CA HIS A 278 -32.06 -1.17 -13.67
C HIS A 278 -31.84 -2.02 -12.42
N PHE A 279 -31.68 -3.31 -12.70
CA PHE A 279 -31.47 -4.41 -11.78
C PHE A 279 -30.31 -4.12 -10.83
N TYR A 280 -30.63 -3.86 -9.55
CA TYR A 280 -29.67 -3.49 -8.52
C TYR A 280 -29.15 -4.78 -7.86
N ILE A 281 -27.87 -5.12 -8.08
CA ILE A 281 -27.17 -6.15 -7.30
C ILE A 281 -26.64 -5.46 -6.03
N ASP A 282 -27.04 -5.97 -4.86
CA ASP A 282 -26.65 -5.43 -3.55
C ASP A 282 -25.14 -5.57 -3.29
N LYS A 283 -24.39 -4.49 -3.56
CA LYS A 283 -22.93 -4.40 -3.41
C LYS A 283 -22.46 -4.70 -1.97
N ARG A 284 -23.29 -4.50 -0.92
CA ARG A 284 -22.88 -4.75 0.47
C ARG A 284 -22.56 -6.22 0.75
N ARG A 285 -23.24 -7.15 0.06
CA ARG A 285 -22.95 -8.59 0.20
C ARG A 285 -21.61 -8.97 -0.43
N ILE A 286 -21.20 -8.28 -1.50
CA ILE A 286 -19.95 -8.55 -2.21
C ILE A 286 -18.75 -8.06 -1.39
N TYR A 287 -18.82 -6.85 -0.83
CA TYR A 287 -17.76 -6.31 0.04
C TYR A 287 -17.55 -7.12 1.32
N MET A 288 -18.64 -7.63 1.91
CA MET A 288 -18.53 -8.43 3.12
C MET A 288 -17.83 -9.78 2.85
N LEU A 289 -18.07 -10.38 1.68
CA LEU A 289 -17.39 -11.60 1.24
C LEU A 289 -15.92 -11.35 0.87
N ALA A 290 -15.61 -10.23 0.21
CA ALA A 290 -14.24 -9.85 -0.14
C ALA A 290 -13.37 -9.61 1.11
N TRP A 291 -13.89 -8.86 2.09
CA TRP A 291 -13.22 -8.62 3.38
C TRP A 291 -12.90 -9.90 4.17
N LEU A 292 -13.75 -10.92 4.04
CA LEU A 292 -13.57 -12.23 4.67
C LEU A 292 -12.48 -13.08 4.02
N LEU A 293 -12.13 -12.82 2.76
CA LEU A 293 -11.22 -13.64 1.96
C LEU A 293 -9.82 -13.03 1.82
N GLU A 294 -9.63 -11.75 2.16
CA GLU A 294 -8.32 -11.09 2.15
C GLU A 294 -7.45 -11.45 3.36
N PRO A 295 -6.11 -11.36 3.27
CA PRO A 295 -5.22 -11.56 4.41
C PRO A 295 -5.48 -10.51 5.50
N TRP A 296 -5.98 -10.95 6.67
CA TRP A 296 -6.26 -10.03 7.76
C TRP A 296 -4.98 -9.48 8.41
N PRO A 297 -4.98 -8.22 8.86
CA PRO A 297 -3.85 -7.63 9.56
C PRO A 297 -3.34 -8.53 10.69
N TRP A 298 -2.02 -8.63 10.83
CA TRP A 298 -1.36 -9.55 11.77
C TRP A 298 -1.80 -9.36 13.23
N TYR A 299 -2.23 -8.16 13.62
CA TYR A 299 -2.75 -7.85 14.95
C TYR A 299 -4.19 -8.35 15.18
N VAL A 300 -4.88 -8.79 14.13
CA VAL A 300 -6.19 -9.47 14.19
C VAL A 300 -6.01 -10.97 14.06
N SER A 301 -5.32 -11.41 13.00
CA SER A 301 -5.07 -12.83 12.73
C SER A 301 -4.17 -13.48 13.78
N GLY A 302 -3.19 -12.75 14.33
CA GLY A 302 -2.29 -13.20 15.38
C GLY A 302 -3.01 -13.60 16.67
N PRO A 303 -3.82 -12.71 17.29
CA PRO A 303 -4.64 -13.08 18.43
C PRO A 303 -5.62 -14.22 18.14
N MET A 304 -6.24 -14.26 16.96
CA MET A 304 -7.14 -15.36 16.59
C MET A 304 -6.43 -16.72 16.54
N ILE A 305 -5.26 -16.79 15.89
CA ILE A 305 -4.42 -18.00 15.87
C ILE A 305 -3.98 -18.35 17.29
N GLY A 306 -3.57 -17.36 18.08
CA GLY A 306 -3.17 -17.54 19.47
C GLY A 306 -4.29 -18.10 20.36
N LEU A 307 -5.53 -17.65 20.16
CA LEU A 307 -6.72 -18.14 20.87
C LEU A 307 -7.18 -19.53 20.42
N THR A 308 -6.73 -19.99 19.26
CA THR A 308 -7.13 -21.30 18.72
C THR A 308 -6.61 -22.44 19.60
N VAL A 309 -5.42 -22.30 20.20
CA VAL A 309 -4.82 -23.32 21.06
C VAL A 309 -5.51 -23.50 22.42
N PRO A 310 -5.78 -22.45 23.22
CA PRO A 310 -6.58 -22.60 24.43
C PRO A 310 -8.00 -23.08 24.12
N LEU A 311 -8.60 -22.65 23.01
CA LEU A 311 -9.91 -23.14 22.57
C LEU A 311 -9.90 -24.64 22.26
N LEU A 312 -8.91 -25.12 21.50
CA LEU A 312 -8.73 -26.56 21.24
C LEU A 312 -8.48 -27.34 22.52
N PHE A 313 -7.66 -26.81 23.43
CA PHE A 313 -7.41 -27.44 24.72
C PHE A 313 -8.70 -27.58 25.56
N ILE A 314 -9.55 -26.54 25.58
CA ILE A 314 -10.85 -26.57 26.27
C ILE A 314 -11.80 -27.59 25.62
N LEU A 315 -11.84 -27.65 24.29
CA LEU A 315 -12.76 -28.53 23.56
C LEU A 315 -12.35 -30.00 23.57
N THR A 316 -11.05 -30.30 23.52
CA THR A 316 -10.55 -31.67 23.37
C THR A 316 -9.84 -32.21 24.61
N GLY A 317 -9.52 -31.36 25.59
CA GLY A 317 -8.76 -31.72 26.79
C GLY A 317 -7.31 -32.15 26.52
N LYS A 318 -6.76 -31.85 25.33
CA LYS A 318 -5.43 -32.33 24.90
C LYS A 318 -4.51 -31.16 24.55
N SER A 319 -3.25 -31.25 24.97
CA SER A 319 -2.23 -30.25 24.67
C SER A 319 -1.72 -30.34 23.24
N PHE A 320 -1.49 -29.18 22.63
CA PHE A 320 -1.12 -28.99 21.23
C PHE A 320 0.39 -29.15 21.00
N GLY A 321 0.83 -29.89 19.96
CA GLY A 321 2.25 -30.03 19.62
C GLY A 321 2.57 -30.80 18.33
N ILE A 322 2.88 -30.09 17.25
CA ILE A 322 3.11 -30.66 15.90
C ILE A 322 4.37 -31.52 15.83
N SER A 323 5.45 -31.19 16.56
CA SER A 323 6.72 -31.94 16.48
C SER A 323 6.63 -33.38 16.98
N SER A 324 5.62 -33.71 17.79
CA SER A 324 5.35 -35.09 18.17
C SER A 324 4.88 -35.95 16.97
N SER A 325 4.36 -35.33 15.91
CA SER A 325 3.90 -35.99 14.68
C SER A 325 5.00 -36.72 13.94
N LEU A 326 6.23 -36.19 13.95
CA LEU A 326 7.39 -36.88 13.36
C LEU A 326 7.71 -38.19 14.08
N ARG A 327 7.51 -38.25 15.41
CA ARG A 327 7.66 -39.48 16.19
C ARG A 327 6.55 -40.48 15.88
N HIS A 328 5.29 -40.01 15.77
CA HIS A 328 4.15 -40.86 15.40
C HIS A 328 4.35 -41.49 14.02
N ILE A 329 4.76 -40.69 13.04
CA ILE A 329 5.05 -41.15 11.67
C ILE A 329 6.23 -42.13 11.68
N GLY A 330 7.33 -41.79 12.35
CA GLY A 330 8.50 -42.68 12.46
C GLY A 330 8.18 -44.03 13.11
N ALA A 331 7.37 -44.04 14.17
CA ALA A 331 6.91 -45.27 14.83
C ALA A 331 5.96 -46.08 13.94
N SER A 332 5.17 -45.42 13.08
CA SER A 332 4.27 -46.09 12.12
C SER A 332 5.02 -46.74 10.95
N CYS A 333 6.10 -46.10 10.46
CA CYS A 333 6.90 -46.58 9.32
C CYS A 333 7.96 -47.61 9.72
N GLY A 334 8.40 -47.61 10.98
CA GLY A 334 9.48 -48.47 11.48
C GLY A 334 9.14 -49.29 12.72
N PRO A 335 8.05 -50.10 12.73
CA PRO A 335 7.62 -50.87 13.91
C PRO A 335 8.61 -51.96 14.36
N ARG A 336 9.67 -52.22 13.56
CA ARG A 336 10.74 -53.18 13.83
C ARG A 336 12.07 -52.53 14.21
N LEU A 337 12.15 -51.19 14.29
CA LEU A 337 13.36 -50.48 14.70
C LEU A 337 13.55 -50.61 16.21
N ASN A 338 14.70 -51.11 16.64
CA ASN A 338 15.04 -51.32 18.06
C ASN A 338 15.57 -50.02 18.71
N LEU A 339 14.94 -48.89 18.41
CA LEU A 339 15.29 -47.56 18.92
C LEU A 339 14.29 -47.18 20.02
N PRO A 340 14.69 -46.96 21.29
CA PRO A 340 13.78 -46.66 22.40
C PRO A 340 12.83 -45.48 22.16
N TYR A 341 13.23 -44.52 21.33
CA TYR A 341 12.39 -43.38 20.95
C TYR A 341 11.21 -43.77 20.03
N LEU A 342 11.37 -44.82 19.22
CA LEU A 342 10.42 -45.32 18.23
C LEU A 342 9.88 -46.74 18.57
N SER A 343 10.26 -47.29 19.73
CA SER A 343 10.14 -48.73 20.03
C SER A 343 8.73 -49.18 20.42
N LYS A 344 8.64 -50.51 20.57
CA LYS A 344 7.53 -51.42 20.83
C LYS A 344 6.48 -51.00 21.89
N ASP A 345 6.84 -50.13 22.83
CA ASP A 345 5.93 -49.67 23.91
C ASP A 345 5.22 -48.35 23.58
N TYR A 346 5.54 -47.74 22.43
CA TYR A 346 4.90 -46.52 21.96
C TYR A 346 3.79 -46.82 20.95
N ASN A 347 2.54 -46.72 21.40
CA ASN A 347 1.38 -46.91 20.53
C ASN A 347 0.98 -45.60 19.84
N TRP A 348 1.44 -45.40 18.60
CA TRP A 348 1.11 -44.22 17.80
C TRP A 348 -0.41 -44.04 17.59
N ARG A 349 -1.21 -45.11 17.68
CA ARG A 349 -2.67 -45.05 17.51
C ARG A 349 -3.36 -44.24 18.61
N ASP A 350 -2.79 -44.20 19.81
CA ASP A 350 -3.33 -43.39 20.91
C ASP A 350 -3.18 -41.88 20.65
N HIS A 351 -2.32 -41.53 19.68
CA HIS A 351 -2.05 -40.18 19.22
C HIS A 351 -2.50 -39.92 17.78
N ILE A 352 -3.37 -40.78 17.21
CA ILE A 352 -3.85 -40.65 15.82
C ILE A 352 -4.53 -39.30 15.55
N TRP A 353 -5.11 -38.69 16.57
CA TRP A 353 -5.71 -37.35 16.51
C TRP A 353 -4.70 -36.28 16.03
N ASN A 354 -3.41 -36.39 16.38
CA ASN A 354 -2.37 -35.48 15.89
C ASN A 354 -2.15 -35.63 14.37
N LEU A 355 -2.23 -36.86 13.86
CA LEU A 355 -2.06 -37.14 12.44
C LEU A 355 -3.27 -36.66 11.63
N ILE A 356 -4.48 -36.88 12.15
CA ILE A 356 -5.72 -36.34 11.57
C ILE A 356 -5.65 -34.80 11.52
N PHE A 357 -5.16 -34.18 12.59
CA PHE A 357 -4.97 -32.74 12.65
C PHE A 357 -3.96 -32.22 11.61
N VAL A 358 -2.78 -32.86 11.48
CA VAL A 358 -1.81 -32.53 10.41
C VAL A 358 -2.43 -32.68 9.03
N GLY A 359 -3.23 -33.73 8.81
CA GLY A 359 -4.01 -33.89 7.58
C GLY A 359 -4.98 -32.73 7.34
N GLY A 360 -5.66 -32.27 8.39
CA GLY A 360 -6.51 -31.07 8.36
C GLY A 360 -5.75 -29.79 8.01
N ILE A 361 -4.52 -29.60 8.49
CA ILE A 361 -3.66 -28.47 8.09
C ILE A 361 -3.34 -28.55 6.60
N LEU A 362 -2.98 -29.72 6.08
CA LEU A 362 -2.65 -29.89 4.67
C LEU A 362 -3.86 -29.63 3.77
N VAL A 363 -5.03 -30.16 4.15
CA VAL A 363 -6.29 -29.91 3.43
C VAL A 363 -6.68 -28.44 3.54
N GLY A 364 -6.55 -27.82 4.71
CA GLY A 364 -6.83 -26.41 4.92
C GLY A 364 -5.89 -25.50 4.13
N ALA A 365 -4.60 -25.84 4.06
CA ALA A 365 -3.62 -25.14 3.23
C ALA A 365 -3.89 -25.34 1.73
N PHE A 366 -4.31 -26.53 1.32
CA PHE A 366 -4.71 -26.81 -0.06
C PHE A 366 -5.97 -26.02 -0.46
N ILE A 367 -7.02 -26.04 0.37
CA ILE A 367 -8.23 -25.25 0.14
C ILE A 367 -7.90 -23.75 0.19
N GLY A 368 -7.10 -23.32 1.15
CA GLY A 368 -6.60 -21.94 1.25
C GLY A 368 -5.94 -21.51 -0.05
N ASN A 369 -4.94 -22.25 -0.52
CA ASN A 369 -4.17 -21.91 -1.71
C ASN A 369 -4.95 -22.03 -3.02
N PHE A 370 -5.81 -23.03 -3.18
CA PHE A 370 -6.46 -23.33 -4.47
C PHE A 370 -7.90 -22.82 -4.59
N LEU A 371 -8.61 -22.62 -3.48
CA LEU A 371 -9.99 -22.12 -3.47
C LEU A 371 -10.12 -20.68 -2.94
N LEU A 372 -9.23 -20.24 -2.03
CA LEU A 372 -9.41 -18.98 -1.30
C LEU A 372 -8.35 -17.91 -1.63
N SER A 373 -7.15 -18.29 -2.10
CA SER A 373 -6.07 -17.36 -2.46
C SER A 373 -6.20 -16.85 -3.89
N ALA A 374 -6.01 -15.54 -4.08
CA ALA A 374 -6.09 -14.87 -5.38
C ALA A 374 -4.85 -15.08 -6.28
N GLU A 375 -3.71 -15.46 -5.72
CA GLU A 375 -2.50 -15.81 -6.47
C GLU A 375 -1.89 -17.14 -5.99
N PRO A 376 -1.35 -17.97 -6.90
CA PRO A 376 -0.72 -19.23 -6.53
C PRO A 376 0.60 -18.96 -5.76
N LEU A 377 0.70 -19.47 -4.53
CA LEU A 377 1.96 -19.37 -3.78
C LEU A 377 3.07 -20.17 -4.48
N THR A 378 4.15 -19.48 -4.87
CA THR A 378 5.43 -20.14 -5.17
C THR A 378 6.06 -20.62 -3.86
N PHE A 379 6.00 -21.93 -3.61
CA PHE A 379 6.34 -22.52 -2.32
C PHE A 379 7.84 -22.47 -1.96
N LEU A 380 8.73 -22.56 -2.97
CA LEU A 380 10.18 -22.50 -2.82
C LEU A 380 10.82 -21.85 -4.06
N PRO A 381 11.85 -20.99 -3.91
CA PRO A 381 12.64 -20.50 -5.03
C PRO A 381 13.26 -21.63 -5.85
N GLU A 382 13.40 -21.44 -7.17
CA GLU A 382 13.99 -22.45 -8.08
C GLU A 382 15.40 -22.90 -7.66
N SER A 383 16.16 -22.03 -6.99
CA SER A 383 17.50 -22.31 -6.47
C SER A 383 17.53 -23.47 -5.47
N TYR A 384 16.44 -23.73 -4.76
CA TYR A 384 16.35 -24.82 -3.79
C TYR A 384 16.12 -26.20 -4.42
N PHE A 385 15.74 -26.25 -5.70
CA PHE A 385 15.65 -27.51 -6.46
C PHE A 385 17.00 -27.93 -7.06
N SER A 386 18.06 -27.14 -6.89
CA SER A 386 19.43 -27.53 -7.22
C SER A 386 19.98 -28.54 -6.21
N ILE A 387 21.01 -29.32 -6.58
CA ILE A 387 21.70 -30.25 -5.67
C ILE A 387 22.21 -29.51 -4.42
N GLY A 388 22.76 -28.30 -4.59
CA GLY A 388 23.21 -27.46 -3.48
C GLY A 388 22.05 -27.05 -2.56
N GLY A 389 20.93 -26.64 -3.14
CA GLY A 389 19.70 -26.30 -2.41
C GLY A 389 19.16 -27.47 -1.59
N VAL A 390 19.11 -28.67 -2.17
CA VAL A 390 18.68 -29.91 -1.48
C VAL A 390 19.61 -30.23 -0.31
N VAL A 391 20.93 -30.11 -0.49
CA VAL A 391 21.90 -30.33 0.60
C VAL A 391 21.69 -29.33 1.73
N VAL A 392 21.49 -28.05 1.42
CA VAL A 392 21.21 -27.01 2.42
C VAL A 392 19.92 -27.30 3.19
N LEU A 393 18.84 -27.67 2.50
CA LEU A 393 17.57 -28.04 3.13
C LEU A 393 17.71 -29.28 4.02
N PHE A 394 18.48 -30.27 3.57
CA PHE A 394 18.73 -31.49 4.35
C PHE A 394 19.52 -31.19 5.63
N VAL A 395 20.62 -30.45 5.53
CA VAL A 395 21.44 -30.06 6.69
C VAL A 395 20.65 -29.17 7.64
N GLY A 396 19.92 -28.17 7.11
CA GLY A 396 19.03 -27.31 7.89
C GLY A 396 17.97 -28.12 8.64
N GLY A 397 17.35 -29.10 7.97
CA GLY A 397 16.40 -30.02 8.58
C GLY A 397 16.99 -30.84 9.73
N ILE A 398 18.22 -31.35 9.58
CA ILE A 398 18.94 -32.05 10.65
C ILE A 398 19.18 -31.13 11.85
N LEU A 399 19.68 -29.92 11.61
CA LEU A 399 20.00 -28.95 12.67
C LEU A 399 18.74 -28.53 13.44
N ILE A 400 17.64 -28.27 12.73
CA ILE A 400 16.34 -27.97 13.36
C ILE A 400 15.84 -29.18 14.16
N GLY A 401 15.90 -30.40 13.60
CA GLY A 401 15.49 -31.62 14.29
C GLY A 401 16.29 -31.87 15.57
N PHE A 402 17.61 -31.68 15.52
CA PHE A 402 18.49 -31.79 16.68
C PHE A 402 18.17 -30.71 17.74
N GLY A 403 18.06 -29.45 17.32
CA GLY A 403 17.79 -28.32 18.20
C GLY A 403 16.43 -28.44 18.91
N THR A 404 15.38 -28.81 18.18
CA THR A 404 14.03 -29.02 18.76
C THR A 404 14.01 -30.16 19.77
N ARG A 405 14.82 -31.21 19.59
CA ARG A 405 14.93 -32.29 20.58
C ARG A 405 15.62 -31.82 21.86
N TYR A 406 16.73 -31.08 21.73
CA TYR A 406 17.50 -30.57 22.87
C TYR A 406 16.75 -29.50 23.66
N ALA A 407 15.96 -28.67 22.98
CA ALA A 407 15.10 -27.69 23.63
C ALA A 407 13.89 -28.33 24.35
N GLY A 408 13.63 -29.62 24.12
CA GLY A 408 12.45 -30.30 24.69
C GLY A 408 11.13 -29.94 23.98
N GLY A 409 11.21 -29.31 22.80
CA GLY A 409 10.07 -28.84 22.04
C GLY A 409 10.51 -28.00 20.83
N CYS A 410 9.59 -27.77 19.89
CA CYS A 410 9.82 -26.83 18.80
C CYS A 410 9.43 -25.41 19.18
N THR A 411 9.84 -24.45 18.35
CA THR A 411 9.50 -23.03 18.49
C THR A 411 7.99 -22.84 18.66
N SER A 412 7.16 -23.45 17.80
CA SER A 412 5.70 -23.35 17.92
C SER A 412 5.14 -24.02 19.18
N GLY A 413 5.76 -25.09 19.67
CA GLY A 413 5.37 -25.76 20.92
C GLY A 413 5.61 -24.89 22.15
N HIS A 414 6.77 -24.25 22.25
CA HIS A 414 7.07 -23.32 23.34
C HIS A 414 6.27 -22.02 23.21
N THR A 415 6.23 -21.41 22.02
CA THR A 415 5.61 -20.09 21.82
C THR A 415 4.09 -20.13 21.84
N ILE A 416 3.46 -21.15 21.26
CA ILE A 416 1.99 -21.21 21.20
C ILE A 416 1.45 -21.96 22.43
N THR A 417 1.77 -23.25 22.58
CA THR A 417 1.24 -24.06 23.69
C THR A 417 1.85 -23.67 25.04
N GLY A 418 3.17 -23.54 25.10
CA GLY A 418 3.89 -23.28 26.34
C GLY A 418 3.55 -21.93 26.96
N ILE A 419 3.48 -20.86 26.17
CA ILE A 419 3.05 -19.54 26.65
C ILE A 419 1.55 -19.52 26.97
N SER A 420 0.69 -20.14 26.15
CA SER A 420 -0.76 -20.18 26.45
C SER A 420 -1.09 -20.91 27.76
N THR A 421 -0.22 -21.83 28.19
CA THR A 421 -0.31 -22.54 29.47
C THR A 421 0.56 -21.92 30.58
N LEU A 422 1.09 -20.72 30.35
CA LEU A 422 1.89 -19.92 31.29
C LEU A 422 3.16 -20.64 31.81
N GLN A 423 3.77 -21.49 30.99
CA GLN A 423 5.01 -22.18 31.36
C GLN A 423 6.20 -21.23 31.27
N LEU A 424 6.85 -20.98 32.40
CA LEU A 424 8.02 -20.11 32.48
C LEU A 424 9.19 -20.59 31.61
N SER A 425 9.43 -21.91 31.55
CA SER A 425 10.45 -22.50 30.69
C SER A 425 10.21 -22.20 29.20
N SER A 426 8.95 -22.19 28.78
CA SER A 426 8.55 -21.90 27.40
C SER A 426 8.62 -20.42 27.04
N LEU A 427 8.35 -19.52 28.01
CA LEU A 427 8.60 -18.09 27.86
C LEU A 427 10.09 -17.81 27.65
N VAL A 428 10.94 -18.39 28.52
CA VAL A 428 12.39 -18.24 28.43
C VAL A 428 12.91 -18.79 27.09
N ALA A 429 12.51 -20.00 26.70
CA ALA A 429 12.90 -20.58 25.41
C ALA A 429 12.49 -19.69 24.22
N THR A 430 11.28 -19.14 24.25
CA THR A 430 10.79 -18.22 23.21
C THR A 430 11.65 -16.96 23.12
N ILE A 431 11.99 -16.32 24.25
CA ILE A 431 12.88 -15.16 24.27
C ILE A 431 14.22 -15.49 23.59
N PHE A 432 14.84 -16.63 23.93
CA PHE A 432 16.11 -17.03 23.33
C PHE A 432 15.99 -17.37 21.84
N PHE A 433 14.86 -17.90 21.37
CA PHE A 433 14.62 -18.07 19.93
C PHE A 433 14.59 -16.72 19.20
N PHE A 434 13.91 -15.71 19.75
CA PHE A 434 13.87 -14.36 19.18
C PHE A 434 15.25 -13.68 19.21
N VAL A 435 15.96 -13.77 20.34
CA VAL A 435 17.32 -13.23 20.47
C VAL A 435 18.25 -13.90 19.46
N GLY A 436 18.20 -15.23 19.32
CA GLY A 436 18.98 -15.97 18.33
C GLY A 436 18.66 -15.55 16.90
N GLY A 437 17.38 -15.36 16.56
CA GLY A 437 16.95 -14.86 15.25
C GLY A 437 17.43 -13.43 14.96
N LEU A 438 17.36 -12.53 15.95
CA LEU A 438 17.90 -11.18 15.85
C LEU A 438 19.41 -11.19 15.66
N ILE A 439 20.14 -11.97 16.46
CA ILE A 439 21.60 -12.12 16.32
C ILE A 439 21.96 -12.66 14.94
N SER A 440 21.24 -13.69 14.49
CA SER A 440 21.45 -14.28 13.18
C SER A 440 21.23 -13.27 12.06
N THR A 441 20.14 -12.51 12.12
CA THR A 441 19.78 -11.54 11.09
C THR A 441 20.72 -10.33 11.06
N TRP A 442 21.12 -9.81 12.23
CA TRP A 442 21.87 -8.55 12.34
C TRP A 442 23.38 -8.75 12.31
N PHE A 443 23.89 -9.92 12.70
CA PHE A 443 25.33 -10.16 12.82
C PHE A 443 25.84 -11.33 12.00
N ILE A 444 25.06 -12.40 11.83
CA ILE A 444 25.53 -13.61 11.11
C ILE A 444 25.26 -13.50 9.61
N MET A 445 24.02 -13.23 9.20
CA MET A 445 23.64 -13.13 7.80
C MET A 445 24.46 -12.09 7.00
N PRO A 446 24.81 -10.90 7.56
CA PRO A 446 25.67 -9.95 6.86
C PRO A 446 27.09 -10.45 6.56
N LEU A 447 27.57 -11.49 7.24
CA LEU A 447 28.89 -12.09 6.99
C LEU A 447 28.89 -13.05 5.78
N PHE A 448 27.72 -13.55 5.38
CA PHE A 448 27.57 -14.58 4.33
C PHE A 448 26.76 -14.12 3.12
N LEU A 449 26.00 -13.04 3.24
CA LEU A 449 25.23 -12.45 2.16
C LEU A 449 25.85 -11.09 1.79
N PRO A 450 26.43 -10.93 0.58
CA PRO A 450 27.07 -9.68 0.16
C PRO A 450 26.13 -8.47 0.28
#